data_AF-A0AAE1BLD8-F1
#
_entry.id   AF-A0AAE1BLD8-F1
#
_cell.length_a   1.000
_cell.length_b   1.000
_cell.length_c   1.000
_cell.angle_alpha   90.00
_cell.angle_beta   90.00
_cell.angle_gamma   90.00
#
_symmetry.space_group_name_H-M   'P 1'
#
loop_
_entity.id
_entity.type
_entity.pdbx_description
1 polymer ?
#
loop_
_entity_poly.entity_id
_entity_poly.type
_entity_poly.pdbx_seq_one_letter_code
_entity_poly.pdbx_strand_id
1 'polypeptide(L)'
;MEGNVSRSSLRLTPTRHQHGAVLACRATNPDLPTSVMEDIAQLNVHYPPRLELRPGHNLALDNIKEGDDVYFECVVEANPPVHTLRWFLQEAQQK
;
A
#
# COMPACT_ATOMS: atom_id res chain seq x y z
N MET A 1 -18.32 -37.94 14.43
CA MET A 1 -17.20 -37.15 14.99
C MET A 1 -17.81 -35.92 15.63
N GLU A 2 -18.18 -36.01 16.90
CA GLU A 2 -18.69 -34.90 17.68
C GLU A 2 -17.59 -34.45 18.64
N GLY A 3 -16.92 -33.35 18.30
CA GLY A 3 -15.94 -32.71 19.16
C GLY A 3 -16.36 -31.27 19.41
N ASN A 4 -16.00 -30.72 20.57
CA ASN A 4 -16.24 -29.31 20.88
C ASN A 4 -15.39 -28.43 19.95
N VAL A 5 -16.03 -27.60 19.13
CA VAL A 5 -15.38 -26.65 18.23
C VAL A 5 -15.47 -25.24 18.81
N SER A 6 -14.33 -24.58 18.98
CA SER A 6 -14.27 -23.15 19.30
C SER A 6 -14.04 -22.34 18.03
N ARG A 7 -14.80 -21.25 17.84
CA ARG A 7 -14.66 -20.35 16.68
C ARG A 7 -14.43 -18.93 17.15
N SER A 8 -13.38 -18.30 16.63
CA SER A 8 -13.15 -16.85 16.74
C SER A 8 -13.41 -16.18 15.39
N SER A 9 -13.83 -14.93 15.39
CA SER A 9 -14.11 -14.17 14.15
C SER A 9 -13.67 -12.73 14.31
N LEU A 10 -12.84 -12.27 13.37
CA LEU A 10 -12.34 -10.89 13.30
C LEU A 10 -13.08 -10.14 12.20
N ARG A 11 -13.64 -8.98 12.52
CA ARG A 11 -14.15 -8.01 11.54
C ARG A 11 -13.14 -6.89 11.41
N LEU A 12 -12.63 -6.69 10.19
CA LEU A 12 -11.60 -5.69 9.90
C LEU A 12 -12.01 -4.91 8.65
N THR A 13 -11.84 -3.59 8.70
CA THR A 13 -11.88 -2.73 7.51
C THR A 13 -10.44 -2.35 7.18
N PRO A 14 -9.79 -3.04 6.22
CA PRO A 14 -8.38 -2.81 5.94
C PRO A 14 -8.16 -1.45 5.27
N THR A 15 -7.00 -0.85 5.57
CA THR A 15 -6.51 0.37 4.93
C THR A 15 -5.37 0.04 3.97
N ARG A 16 -5.06 0.95 3.03
CA ARG A 16 -3.96 0.76 2.06
C ARG A 16 -2.60 0.44 2.71
N HIS A 17 -2.34 1.02 3.90
CA HIS A 17 -1.11 0.82 4.65
C HIS A 17 -0.94 -0.61 5.17
N GLN A 18 -2.00 -1.41 5.12
CA GLN A 18 -2.02 -2.82 5.54
C GLN A 18 -1.97 -3.77 4.34
N HIS A 19 -1.80 -3.27 3.11
CA HIS A 19 -1.49 -4.13 1.97
C HIS A 19 -0.20 -4.91 2.24
N GLY A 20 -0.23 -6.23 2.05
CA GLY A 20 0.90 -7.11 2.34
C GLY A 20 1.05 -7.49 3.82
N ALA A 21 0.22 -6.93 4.72
CA ALA A 21 0.24 -7.30 6.13
C ALA A 21 -0.18 -8.75 6.35
N VAL A 22 0.34 -9.36 7.42
CA VAL A 22 0.10 -10.76 7.77
C VAL A 22 -0.97 -10.86 8.84
N LEU A 23 -2.01 -11.64 8.57
CA LEU A 23 -3.05 -12.02 9.51
C LEU A 23 -2.78 -13.46 9.97
N ALA A 24 -2.69 -13.66 11.29
CA ALA A 24 -2.51 -14.99 11.88
C ALA A 24 -3.70 -15.35 12.77
N CYS A 25 -4.23 -16.56 12.58
CA CYS A 25 -5.22 -17.17 13.45
C CYS A 25 -4.53 -18.25 14.29
N ARG A 26 -4.37 -18.00 15.59
CA ARG A 26 -3.64 -18.89 16.50
C ARG A 26 -4.56 -19.50 17.54
N ALA A 27 -4.58 -20.83 17.63
CA ALA A 27 -5.25 -21.58 18.66
C ALA A 27 -4.24 -22.15 19.66
N THR A 28 -4.49 -21.92 20.95
CA THR A 28 -3.63 -22.35 22.06
C THR A 28 -4.45 -23.03 23.14
N ASN A 29 -3.92 -24.10 23.72
CA ASN A 29 -4.47 -24.75 24.90
C ASN A 29 -3.52 -24.53 26.10
N PRO A 30 -3.95 -23.90 27.21
CA PRO A 30 -3.11 -23.70 28.40
C PRO A 30 -2.54 -25.00 28.99
N ASP A 31 -3.28 -26.10 28.90
CA ASP A 31 -2.87 -27.41 29.43
C ASP A 31 -1.88 -28.14 28.50
N LEU A 32 -1.77 -27.68 27.25
CA LEU A 32 -0.86 -28.20 26.22
C LEU A 32 -0.08 -27.06 25.56
N PRO A 33 0.83 -26.40 26.29
CA PRO A 33 1.50 -25.17 25.84
C PRO A 33 2.35 -25.35 24.58
N THR A 34 2.79 -26.58 24.28
CA THR A 34 3.57 -26.91 23.08
C THR A 34 2.71 -27.18 21.85
N SER A 35 1.40 -27.38 22.01
CA SER A 35 0.47 -27.74 20.93
C SER A 35 -0.25 -26.50 20.42
N VAL A 36 0.48 -25.64 19.72
CA VAL A 36 -0.05 -24.45 19.06
C VAL A 36 -0.43 -24.79 17.62
N MET A 37 -1.62 -24.36 17.21
CA MET A 37 -2.03 -24.39 15.80
C MET A 37 -2.13 -22.96 15.29
N GLU A 38 -1.58 -22.69 14.11
CA GLU A 38 -1.60 -21.37 13.50
C GLU A 38 -1.90 -21.49 12.01
N ASP A 39 -2.75 -20.60 11.51
CA ASP A 39 -3.00 -20.40 10.09
C ASP A 39 -2.72 -18.95 9.73
N ILE A 40 -2.14 -18.71 8.55
CA ILE A 40 -1.60 -17.41 8.14
C ILE A 40 -2.18 -17.01 6.78
N ALA A 41 -2.66 -15.78 6.68
CA ALA A 41 -3.13 -15.16 5.45
C ALA A 41 -2.47 -13.80 5.23
N GLN A 42 -2.02 -13.52 4.01
CA GLN A 42 -1.51 -12.20 3.64
C GLN A 42 -2.64 -11.33 3.06
N LEU A 43 -2.76 -10.10 3.53
CA LEU A 43 -3.81 -9.19 3.08
C LEU A 43 -3.48 -8.58 1.71
N ASN A 44 -4.27 -8.94 0.69
CA ASN A 44 -4.26 -8.26 -0.59
C ASN A 44 -5.31 -7.13 -0.62
N VAL A 45 -4.94 -5.97 -0.07
CA VAL A 45 -5.85 -4.80 0.00
C VAL A 45 -5.81 -4.03 -1.31
N HIS A 46 -6.95 -3.89 -1.99
CA HIS A 46 -7.08 -3.08 -3.20
C HIS A 46 -7.42 -1.63 -2.85
N TYR A 47 -6.81 -0.68 -3.54
CA TYR A 47 -7.00 0.74 -3.31
C TYR A 47 -6.72 1.56 -4.58
N PRO A 48 -7.41 2.71 -4.77
CA PRO A 48 -7.21 3.54 -5.95
C PRO A 48 -5.80 4.15 -5.98
N PRO A 49 -5.29 4.48 -7.18
CA PRO A 49 -3.99 5.12 -7.33
C PRO A 49 -3.89 6.43 -6.56
N ARG A 50 -2.77 6.62 -5.85
CA ARG A 50 -2.39 7.88 -5.23
C ARG A 50 -1.11 8.37 -5.87
N LEU A 51 -1.11 9.64 -6.24
CA LEU A 51 -0.03 10.27 -6.98
C LEU A 51 0.65 11.30 -6.09
N GLU A 52 1.97 11.31 -6.12
CA GLU A 52 2.78 12.37 -5.51
C GLU A 52 3.76 12.86 -6.57
N LEU A 53 3.74 14.17 -6.82
CA LEU A 53 4.66 14.80 -7.74
C LEU A 53 5.88 15.30 -6.96
N ARG A 54 7.05 14.79 -7.28
CA ARG A 54 8.31 15.16 -6.63
C ARG A 54 9.25 15.80 -7.65
N PRO A 55 9.98 16.87 -7.29
CA PRO A 55 11.11 17.32 -8.09
C PRO A 55 12.14 16.21 -8.24
N GLY A 56 12.89 16.20 -9.33
CA GLY A 56 14.03 15.32 -9.49
C GLY A 56 14.98 15.36 -8.30
N HIS A 57 15.54 14.23 -7.90
CA HIS A 57 16.36 14.09 -6.69
C HIS A 57 17.55 15.08 -6.62
N ASN A 58 18.07 15.49 -7.78
CA ASN A 58 19.20 16.42 -7.89
C ASN A 58 18.78 17.89 -8.07
N LEU A 59 17.48 18.20 -8.00
CA LEU A 59 16.97 19.55 -8.21
C LEU A 59 16.91 20.32 -6.89
N ALA A 60 17.78 21.31 -6.76
CA ALA A 60 17.70 22.27 -5.66
C ALA A 60 16.62 23.32 -5.98
N LEU A 61 15.39 23.08 -5.50
CA LEU A 61 14.24 23.96 -5.76
C LEU A 61 14.50 25.43 -5.45
N ASP A 62 15.32 25.72 -4.44
CA ASP A 62 15.63 27.07 -3.99
C ASP A 62 16.68 27.79 -4.85
N ASN A 63 17.28 27.11 -5.84
CA ASN A 63 18.35 27.65 -6.68
C ASN A 63 18.19 27.24 -8.16
N ILE A 64 16.96 27.34 -8.68
CA ILE A 64 16.67 27.15 -10.11
C ILE A 64 16.86 28.48 -10.84
N LYS A 65 17.57 28.45 -11.97
CA LYS A 65 17.87 29.61 -12.83
C LYS A 65 17.41 29.39 -14.26
N GLU A 66 17.30 30.47 -15.01
CA GLU A 66 17.05 30.40 -16.45
C GLU A 66 18.16 29.61 -17.15
N GLY A 67 17.76 28.62 -17.96
CA GLY A 67 18.68 27.69 -18.60
C GLY A 67 18.93 26.39 -17.84
N ASP A 68 18.39 26.23 -16.62
CA ASP A 68 18.47 24.98 -15.87
C ASP A 68 17.43 23.96 -16.37
N ASP A 69 17.86 22.71 -16.51
CA ASP A 69 16.98 21.59 -16.84
C ASP A 69 16.21 21.11 -15.59
N VAL A 70 14.88 21.15 -15.67
CA VAL A 70 13.98 20.69 -14.60
C VAL A 70 13.20 19.47 -15.03
N TYR A 71 13.03 18.52 -14.12
CA TYR A 71 12.17 17.36 -14.32
C TYR A 71 11.46 16.99 -13.02
N PHE A 72 10.31 16.33 -13.17
CA PHE A 72 9.50 15.86 -12.05
C PHE A 72 9.29 14.35 -12.16
N GLU A 73 9.30 13.70 -11.01
CA GLU A 73 8.96 12.29 -10.84
C GLU A 73 7.52 12.19 -10.33
N CYS A 74 6.70 11.37 -10.99
CA CYS A 74 5.37 11.03 -10.51
C CYS A 74 5.43 9.68 -9.80
N VAL A 75 5.42 9.72 -8.48
CA VAL A 75 5.38 8.53 -7.62
C VAL A 75 3.94 8.08 -7.51
N VAL A 76 3.67 6.82 -7.89
CA VAL A 76 2.33 6.24 -7.88
C VAL A 76 2.25 5.05 -6.94
N GLU A 77 1.37 5.14 -5.96
CA GLU A 77 1.01 4.01 -5.10
C GLU A 77 -0.39 3.50 -5.49
N ALA A 78 -0.48 2.26 -5.95
CA ALA A 78 -1.74 1.63 -6.36
C ALA A 78 -1.69 0.11 -6.19
N ASN A 79 -2.83 -0.49 -5.89
CA ASN A 79 -3.02 -1.94 -6.01
C ASN A 79 -4.42 -2.24 -6.56
N PRO A 80 -4.55 -2.83 -7.76
CA PRO A 80 -3.46 -3.33 -8.63
C PRO A 80 -2.60 -2.21 -9.26
N PRO A 81 -1.43 -2.55 -9.84
CA PRO A 81 -0.53 -1.56 -10.47
C PRO A 81 -1.23 -0.79 -11.59
N VAL A 82 -0.89 0.49 -11.73
CA VAL A 82 -1.38 1.32 -12.84
C VAL A 82 -0.72 0.90 -14.17
N HIS A 83 -1.48 0.99 -15.26
CA HIS A 83 -0.99 0.67 -16.61
C HIS A 83 -0.80 1.90 -17.49
N THR A 84 -1.43 3.02 -17.14
CA THR A 84 -1.43 4.25 -17.95
C THR A 84 -1.14 5.44 -17.05
N LEU A 85 -0.08 6.18 -17.35
CA LEU A 85 0.26 7.44 -16.72
C LEU A 85 0.27 8.55 -17.77
N ARG A 86 -0.39 9.67 -17.48
CA ARG A 86 -0.49 10.82 -18.41
C ARG A 86 -0.10 12.08 -17.67
N TRP A 87 0.80 12.83 -18.29
CA TRP A 87 1.24 14.14 -17.84
C TRP A 87 0.43 15.22 -18.53
N PHE A 88 -0.07 16.17 -17.75
CA PHE A 88 -0.77 17.33 -18.27
C PHE A 88 -0.12 18.57 -17.66
N LEU A 89 0.30 19.50 -18.51
CA LEU A 89 0.59 20.85 -18.09
C LEU A 89 -0.72 21.63 -18.17
N GLN A 90 -1.11 22.34 -17.09
CA GLN A 90 -2.39 23.06 -17.06
C GLN A 90 -2.45 24.29 -18.00
N GLU A 91 -1.41 24.55 -18.78
CA GLU A 91 -1.39 25.66 -19.75
C GLU A 91 -0.92 25.21 -21.13
N ALA A 92 -1.85 24.66 -21.91
CA ALA A 92 -1.95 24.94 -23.35
C ALA A 92 -3.25 25.74 -23.63
N GLN A 93 -3.61 26.64 -22.70
CA GLN A 93 -4.50 27.78 -22.98
C GLN A 93 -3.59 28.98 -23.32
N GLN A 94 -2.84 28.86 -24.42
CA GLN A 94 -2.17 30.01 -25.01
C GLN A 94 -3.24 30.80 -25.77
N LYS A 95 -3.38 32.07 -25.40
CA LYS A 95 -4.16 33.10 -26.09
C LYS A 95 -3.81 33.19 -27.58
#